data_AF-A0A0H3ZSN9-F1
#
_entry.id   AF-A0A0H3ZSN9-F1
#
_cell.length_a   1.000
_cell.length_b   1.000
_cell.length_c   1.000
_cell.angle_alpha   90.00
_cell.angle_beta   90.00
_cell.angle_gamma   90.00
#
_symmetry.space_group_name_H-M   'P 1'
#
loop_
_entity.id
_entity.type
_entity.pdbx_description
1 polymer ?
#
loop_
_entity_poly.entity_id
_entity_poly.type
_entity_poly.pdbx_seq_one_letter_code
_entity_poly.pdbx_strand_id
1 'polypeptide(L)' 'MTCRRCRKETDQNERFCNDCYYPGIEETYDEYQALLEEGHRPIQAAVMSGWQDPDEAGAYSEED' A
#
# COMPACT_ATOMS: atom_id res chain seq x y z
N MET A 1 -5.25 5.67 16.54
CA MET A 1 -4.80 4.54 15.68
C MET A 1 -3.85 5.08 14.63
N THR A 2 -3.18 4.23 13.83
CA THR A 2 -2.26 4.69 12.79
C THR A 2 -2.71 4.15 11.44
N CYS A 3 -2.85 5.02 10.44
CA CYS A 3 -3.21 4.62 9.09
C CYS A 3 -2.18 3.65 8.51
N ARG A 4 -2.62 2.50 7.99
CA ARG A 4 -1.72 1.46 7.45
C ARG A 4 -1.00 1.90 6.18
N ARG A 5 -1.57 2.86 5.44
CA ARG A 5 -1.00 3.42 4.22
C ARG A 5 0.03 4.52 4.52
N CYS A 6 -0.41 5.65 5.06
CA CYS A 6 0.45 6.83 5.23
C CYS A 6 1.17 6.92 6.58
N ARG A 7 0.92 5.98 7.50
CA ARG A 7 1.49 5.94 8.86
C ARG A 7 1.19 7.17 9.74
N LYS A 8 0.28 8.05 9.33
CA LYS A 8 -0.21 9.16 10.16
C LYS A 8 -1.12 8.64 11.27
N GLU A 9 -1.08 9.30 12.42
CA GLU A 9 -2.06 9.09 13.48
C GLU A 9 -3.45 9.50 13.01
N THR A 10 -4.46 8.72 13.38
CA THR A 10 -5.86 8.94 13.08
C THR A 10 -6.71 8.64 14.30
N ASP A 11 -7.69 9.52 14.56
CA ASP A 11 -8.71 9.36 15.58
C ASP A 11 -9.84 8.41 15.14
N GLN A 12 -9.83 7.95 13.88
CA GLN A 12 -10.79 6.98 13.37
C GLN A 12 -10.49 5.57 13.88
N ASN A 13 -11.54 4.81 14.17
CA ASN A 13 -11.44 3.38 14.48
C ASN A 13 -11.39 2.52 13.20
N GLU A 14 -10.61 3.00 12.22
CA GLU A 14 -10.50 2.44 10.87
C GLU A 14 -9.02 2.17 10.56
N ARG A 15 -8.74 1.18 9.70
CA ARG A 15 -7.36 0.84 9.31
C ARG A 15 -6.71 1.91 8.42
N PHE A 16 -7.54 2.74 7.77
CA PHE A 16 -7.15 3.76 6.81
C PHE A 16 -7.75 5.10 7.22
N CYS A 17 -7.00 6.19 7.05
CA CYS A 17 -7.56 7.53 7.19
C CYS A 17 -8.38 7.89 5.94
N ASN A 18 -9.30 8.85 6.08
CA ASN A 18 -10.13 9.32 4.96
C ASN A 18 -9.33 9.75 3.72
N ASP A 19 -8.13 10.32 3.90
CA ASP A 19 -7.27 10.72 2.78
C ASP A 19 -6.71 9.54 1.98
N CYS A 20 -6.55 8.38 2.62
CA CYS A 20 -6.01 7.19 1.99
C CYS A 20 -7.10 6.20 1.57
N TYR A 21 -8.31 6.33 2.09
CA TYR A 21 -9.39 5.40 1.81
C TYR A 21 -9.90 5.55 0.37
N TYR A 22 -10.05 4.42 -0.30
CA TYR A 22 -10.80 4.27 -1.55
C TYR A 22 -11.53 2.93 -1.57
N PRO A 23 -12.63 2.78 -2.34
CA PRO A 23 -13.32 1.50 -2.46
C PRO A 23 -12.37 0.41 -2.97
N GLY A 24 -12.22 -0.67 -2.21
CA GLY A 24 -11.29 -1.77 -2.53
C GLY A 24 -9.94 -1.72 -1.82
N ILE A 25 -9.64 -0.68 -1.03
CA ILE A 25 -8.34 -0.58 -0.33
C ILE A 25 -8.07 -1.74 0.63
N GLU A 26 -9.10 -2.33 1.24
CA GLU A 26 -8.92 -3.50 2.10
C GLU A 26 -8.47 -4.72 1.30
N GLU A 27 -9.05 -4.95 0.11
CA GLU A 27 -8.65 -6.04 -0.79
C GLU A 27 -7.21 -5.85 -1.29
N THR A 28 -6.86 -4.61 -1.68
CA THR A 28 -5.48 -4.24 -2.04
C THR A 28 -4.50 -4.49 -0.90
N TYR A 29 -4.89 -4.19 0.34
CA TYR A 29 -4.05 -4.40 1.51
C TYR A 29 -3.89 -5.89 1.84
N ASP A 30 -4.96 -6.66 1.76
CA ASP A 30 -4.92 -8.10 2.01
C ASP A 30 -4.04 -8.80 0.98
N GLU A 31 -4.12 -8.41 -0.31
CA GLU A 31 -3.23 -8.91 -1.36
C GLU A 31 -1.77 -8.50 -1.11
N TYR A 32 -1.52 -7.26 -0.68
CA TYR A 32 -0.19 -6.82 -0.28
C TYR A 32 0.39 -7.70 0.84
N GLN A 33 -0.42 -8.03 1.86
CA GLN A 33 0.02 -8.91 2.95
C GLN A 33 0.29 -10.34 2.44
N ALA A 34 -0.59 -10.90 1.61
CA ALA A 34 -0.42 -12.24 1.04
C ALA A 34 0.91 -12.36 0.25
N LEU A 35 1.26 -11.35 -0.55
CA LEU A 35 2.52 -11.32 -1.30
C LEU A 35 3.74 -11.24 -0.38
N LEU A 36 3.67 -10.50 0.74
CA LEU A 36 4.73 -10.50 1.74
C LEU A 36 4.91 -11.88 2.39
N GLU A 37 3.80 -12.57 2.69
CA GLU A 37 3.80 -13.92 3.26
C GLU A 37 4.35 -14.96 2.28
N GLU A 38 4.12 -14.79 0.98
CA GLU A 38 4.75 -15.58 -0.09
C GLU A 38 6.27 -15.33 -0.21
N GLY A 39 6.77 -14.25 0.38
CA GLY A 39 8.19 -13.90 0.44
C GLY A 39 8.62 -12.83 -0.57
N HIS A 40 7.67 -12.13 -1.20
CA HIS A 40 8.00 -10.99 -2.04
C HIS A 40 8.62 -9.85 -1.22
N ARG A 41 9.51 -9.08 -1.87
CA ARG A 41 10.04 -7.87 -1.27
C ARG A 41 8.92 -6.84 -1.10
N PRO A 42 8.94 -5.98 -0.06
CA PRO A 42 7.89 -5.00 0.17
C PRO A 42 7.55 -4.11 -1.02
N ILE A 43 8.56 -3.62 -1.75
CA ILE A 43 8.35 -2.80 -2.95
C ILE A 43 7.66 -3.59 -4.06
N GLN A 44 8.09 -4.83 -4.28
CA GLN A 44 7.51 -5.70 -5.30
C GLN A 44 6.06 -6.07 -4.97
N ALA A 45 5.80 -6.48 -3.72
CA ALA A 45 4.47 -6.76 -3.23
C ALA A 45 3.55 -5.54 -3.36
N ALA A 46 4.07 -4.34 -3.04
CA ALA A 46 3.32 -3.10 -3.11
C ALA A 46 2.89 -2.74 -4.54
N VAL A 47 3.78 -2.92 -5.52
CA VAL A 47 3.44 -2.69 -6.93
C VAL A 47 2.48 -3.76 -7.45
N MET A 48 2.72 -5.03 -7.14
CA MET A 48 1.91 -6.15 -7.63
C MET A 48 0.47 -6.12 -7.13
N SER A 49 0.23 -5.75 -5.86
CA SER A 49 -1.13 -5.65 -5.33
C SER A 49 -1.85 -4.38 -5.74
N GLY A 50 -1.17 -3.44 -6.40
CA GLY A 50 -1.68 -2.07 -6.63
C GLY A 50 -1.69 -1.23 -5.35
N TRP A 51 -1.04 -1.69 -4.28
CA TRP A 51 -0.89 -0.92 -3.06
C TRP A 51 -0.16 0.37 -3.33
N GLN A 52 0.96 0.35 -4.04
CA GLN A 52 1.74 1.53 -4.40
C GLN A 52 1.95 1.61 -5.90
N ASP A 53 1.83 2.81 -6.46
CA ASP A 53 2.08 3.02 -7.87
C ASP A 53 3.57 2.75 -8.17
N PRO A 54 3.90 2.03 -9.26
CA PRO A 54 5.29 1.75 -9.61
C PRO A 54 6.15 3.00 -9.81
N ASP A 55 5.55 4.13 -10.19
CA ASP A 55 6.24 5.42 -10.32
C ASP A 55 6.64 5.97 -8.94
N GLU A 56 5.69 5.99 -7.99
CA GLU A 56 5.94 6.36 -6.59
C GLU A 56 6.86 5.38 -5.85
N ALA A 57 6.97 4.14 -6.32
CA ALA A 57 7.85 3.12 -5.78
C ALA A 57 9.29 3.20 -6.33
N GLY A 58 9.55 4.07 -7.32
CA GLY A 58 10.83 4.17 -8.01
C GLY A 58 11.16 2.96 -8.87
N ALA A 59 10.14 2.21 -9.32
CA ALA A 59 10.32 1.01 -10.15
C ALA A 59 10.57 1.35 -11.63
N TYR A 60 10.13 2.53 -12.07
CA TYR A 60 10.51 3.14 -13.34
C TYR A 60 11.18 4.48 -13.05
N SER A 61 12.51 4.51 -13.03
CA SER A 61 13.22 5.75 -13.34
C SER A 61 13.20 5.89 -14.86
N GLU A 62 12.35 6.77 -15.40
CA GLU A 62 12.55 7.31 -16.75
C GLU A 62 13.83 8.14 -16.76
N GLU A 63 14.98 7.47 -16.84
CA GLU A 63 16.26 8.07 -17.17
C GLU A 63 16.70 7.48 -18.53
N ASP A 64 16.48 8.31 -19.56
CA ASP A 64 17.06 8.42 -20.91
C ASP A 64 18.16 7.42 -21.33
#